data_AF-A0A7S1NI08-F1
#
_entry.id   AF-A0A7S1NI08-F1
#
_cell.length_a   1.000
_cell.length_b   1.000
_cell.length_c   1.000
_cell.angle_alpha   90.00
_cell.angle_beta   90.00
_cell.angle_gamma   90.00
#
_symmetry.space_group_name_H-M   'P 1'
#
loop_
_entity.id
_entity.type
_entity.pdbx_description
1 polymer ?
#
loop_
_entity_poly.entity_id
_entity_poly.type
_entity_poly.pdbx_seq_one_letter_code
_entity_poly.pdbx_strand_id
1 'polypeptide(L)'
;EIRKRMWDMMEREDIARFPRPVHHRIPNFVNADKAALRFSQMDIFKEARVIKVNPDTPQKMVRHWVLEQGKSLLAPQPRLRTGFFSTLRKEEIPEGEGNFMKACTSAGFAQWGVPIDLDVQLNVDIIV
;
A
#
# COMPACT_ATOMS: atom_id res chain seq x y z
N GLU A 1 -22.88 -9.71 -6.25
CA GLU A 1 -22.61 -11.05 -6.83
C GLU A 1 -21.17 -11.25 -7.32
N ILE A 2 -20.61 -10.36 -8.14
CA ILE A 2 -19.25 -10.50 -8.73
C ILE A 2 -18.16 -10.72 -7.68
N ARG A 3 -18.15 -9.94 -6.59
CA ARG A 3 -17.13 -10.05 -5.54
C ARG A 3 -17.08 -11.44 -4.92
N LYS A 4 -18.25 -12.01 -4.59
CA LYS A 4 -18.35 -13.36 -4.03
C LYS A 4 -17.82 -14.39 -5.04
N ARG A 5 -18.24 -14.29 -6.31
CA ARG A 5 -17.74 -15.16 -7.38
C ARG A 5 -16.21 -15.10 -7.51
N MET A 6 -15.60 -13.93 -7.37
CA MET A 6 -14.15 -13.78 -7.43
C MET A 6 -13.45 -14.35 -6.21
N TRP A 7 -13.97 -14.12 -5.02
CA TRP A 7 -13.46 -14.77 -3.82
C TRP A 7 -13.54 -16.30 -3.90
N ASP A 8 -14.70 -16.83 -4.29
CA ASP A 8 -14.90 -18.27 -4.45
C ASP A 8 -13.92 -18.87 -5.48
N MET A 9 -13.71 -18.18 -6.60
CA MET A 9 -12.73 -18.57 -7.62
C MET A 9 -11.31 -18.57 -7.07
N MET A 10 -10.91 -17.50 -6.37
CA MET A 10 -9.55 -17.37 -5.83
C MET A 10 -9.21 -18.45 -4.79
N GLU A 11 -10.19 -18.84 -3.96
CA GLU A 11 -10.04 -19.92 -2.99
C GLU A 11 -9.99 -21.28 -3.67
N ARG A 12 -10.87 -21.52 -4.64
CA ARG A 12 -10.96 -22.79 -5.39
C ARG A 12 -9.72 -23.06 -6.25
N GLU A 13 -9.17 -22.02 -6.87
CA GLU A 13 -8.00 -22.11 -7.76
C GLU A 13 -6.67 -21.95 -7.01
N ASP A 14 -6.71 -21.83 -5.69
CA ASP A 14 -5.55 -21.67 -4.80
C ASP A 14 -4.61 -20.50 -5.19
N ILE A 15 -5.18 -19.46 -5.78
CA ILE A 15 -4.44 -18.24 -6.15
C ILE A 15 -4.49 -17.19 -5.03
N ALA A 16 -5.31 -17.40 -4.01
CA ALA A 16 -5.35 -16.59 -2.80
C ALA A 16 -4.11 -16.80 -1.92
N ARG A 17 -3.56 -15.72 -1.37
CA ARG A 17 -2.46 -15.77 -0.39
C ARG A 17 -2.95 -15.29 0.97
N PHE A 18 -2.22 -15.63 2.03
CA PHE A 18 -2.54 -15.16 3.38
C PHE A 18 -2.65 -13.61 3.38
N PRO A 19 -3.66 -13.03 4.06
CA PRO A 19 -4.64 -13.68 4.93
C PRO A 19 -5.81 -14.37 4.18
N ARG A 20 -6.18 -15.57 4.66
CA ARG A 20 -7.34 -16.37 4.20
C ARG A 20 -8.35 -16.58 5.36
N PRO A 21 -9.63 -16.86 5.08
CA PRO A 21 -10.27 -16.81 3.76
C PRO A 21 -10.39 -15.37 3.25
N VAL A 22 -10.45 -15.21 1.93
CA VAL A 22 -10.49 -13.90 1.28
C VAL A 22 -11.85 -13.19 1.40
N HIS A 23 -12.91 -13.92 1.73
CA HIS A 23 -14.24 -13.34 1.90
C HIS A 23 -14.23 -12.22 2.94
N HIS A 24 -14.91 -11.12 2.61
CA HIS A 24 -15.00 -9.90 3.42
C HIS A 24 -13.66 -9.14 3.59
N ARG A 25 -12.67 -9.40 2.74
CA ARG A 25 -11.36 -8.72 2.74
C ARG A 25 -10.97 -8.25 1.34
N ILE A 26 -9.96 -7.39 1.26
CA ILE A 26 -9.20 -7.17 0.02
C ILE A 26 -8.24 -8.37 -0.12
N PRO A 27 -8.43 -9.25 -1.11
CA PRO A 27 -7.70 -10.51 -1.21
C PRO A 27 -6.23 -10.29 -1.56
N ASN A 28 -5.33 -10.97 -0.85
CA ASN A 28 -3.97 -11.15 -1.33
C ASN A 28 -3.92 -12.29 -2.35
N PHE A 29 -2.97 -12.23 -3.29
CA PHE A 29 -2.92 -13.17 -4.40
C PHE A 29 -1.49 -13.51 -4.82
N VAL A 30 -1.34 -14.66 -5.49
CA VAL A 30 -0.07 -15.08 -6.09
C VAL A 30 0.40 -14.02 -7.10
N ASN A 31 1.70 -13.70 -7.10
CA ASN A 31 2.30 -12.70 -7.97
C ASN A 31 1.85 -11.24 -7.72
N ALA A 32 1.29 -10.90 -6.55
CA ALA A 32 1.00 -9.51 -6.18
C ALA A 32 2.26 -8.62 -6.21
N ASP A 33 3.42 -9.19 -5.85
CA ASP A 33 4.74 -8.59 -5.98
C ASP A 33 5.11 -8.30 -7.44
N LYS A 34 4.87 -9.24 -8.36
CA LYS A 34 5.12 -9.03 -9.81
C LYS A 34 4.18 -7.99 -10.39
N ALA A 35 2.93 -7.95 -9.94
CA ALA A 35 1.99 -6.91 -10.34
C ALA A 35 2.47 -5.52 -9.89
N ALA A 36 2.95 -5.40 -8.64
CA ALA A 36 3.54 -4.17 -8.13
C ALA A 36 4.81 -3.76 -8.90
N LEU A 37 5.68 -4.71 -9.24
CA LEU A 37 6.87 -4.45 -10.07
C LEU A 37 6.48 -3.90 -11.45
N ARG A 38 5.53 -4.53 -12.15
CA ARG A 38 5.05 -4.03 -13.45
C ARG A 38 4.48 -2.63 -13.34
N PHE A 39 3.68 -2.38 -12.30
CA PHE A 39 3.14 -1.04 -12.04
C PHE A 39 4.26 -0.01 -11.85
N SER A 40 5.33 -0.34 -11.10
CA SER A 40 6.47 0.55 -10.90
C SER A 40 7.29 0.86 -12.17
N GLN A 41 7.11 0.07 -13.22
CA GLN A 41 7.78 0.23 -14.51
C GLN A 41 6.98 1.07 -15.52
N MET A 42 5.72 1.41 -15.21
CA MET A 42 4.89 2.26 -16.06
C MET A 42 5.35 3.72 -15.99
N ASP A 43 5.27 4.44 -17.11
CA ASP A 43 5.75 5.83 -17.17
C ASP A 43 4.96 6.75 -16.24
N ILE A 44 3.64 6.54 -16.13
CA ILE A 44 2.81 7.25 -15.14
C ILE A 44 3.35 7.12 -13.70
N PHE A 45 3.86 5.95 -13.33
CA PHE A 45 4.42 5.72 -12.00
C PHE A 45 5.77 6.41 -11.85
N LYS A 46 6.62 6.32 -12.88
CA LYS A 46 7.94 6.95 -12.88
C LYS A 46 7.83 8.46 -12.72
N GLU A 47 6.87 9.09 -13.39
CA GLU A 47 6.61 10.53 -13.37
C GLU A 47 5.94 11.01 -12.07
N ALA A 48 5.12 10.17 -11.44
CA ALA A 48 4.42 10.50 -10.20
C ALA A 48 5.37 10.76 -9.02
N ARG A 49 5.01 11.73 -8.17
CA ARG A 49 5.76 12.14 -6.97
C ARG A 49 5.03 11.77 -5.68
N VAL A 50 3.71 11.87 -5.66
CA VAL A 50 2.84 11.56 -4.52
C VAL A 50 1.86 10.48 -4.93
N ILE A 51 1.96 9.31 -4.29
CA ILE A 51 1.14 8.15 -4.63
C ILE A 51 0.39 7.70 -3.38
N LYS A 52 -0.93 7.67 -3.48
CA LYS A 52 -1.78 7.11 -2.43
C LYS A 52 -1.88 5.60 -2.61
N VAL A 53 -1.64 4.85 -1.55
CA VAL A 53 -1.77 3.39 -1.54
C VAL A 53 -2.51 2.95 -0.28
N ASN A 54 -3.48 2.04 -0.39
CA ASN A 54 -4.18 1.49 0.79
C ASN A 54 -3.24 0.63 1.64
N PRO A 55 -3.55 0.36 2.93
CA PRO A 55 -2.67 -0.39 3.83
C PRO A 55 -2.74 -1.92 3.67
N ASP A 56 -3.60 -2.43 2.78
CA ASP A 56 -3.86 -3.86 2.62
C ASP A 56 -2.61 -4.66 2.16
N THR A 57 -2.56 -5.93 2.54
CA THR A 57 -1.47 -6.86 2.24
C THR A 57 -1.10 -6.97 0.76
N PRO A 58 -2.03 -7.11 -0.22
CA PRO A 58 -1.67 -7.18 -1.64
C PRO A 58 -0.93 -5.94 -2.16
N GLN A 59 -1.13 -4.78 -1.52
CA GLN A 59 -0.51 -3.53 -1.94
C GLN A 59 0.83 -3.26 -1.23
N LYS A 60 1.32 -4.17 -0.38
CA LYS A 60 2.60 -4.03 0.34
C LYS A 60 3.76 -3.73 -0.59
N MET A 61 3.86 -4.46 -1.70
CA MET A 61 4.94 -4.25 -2.66
C MET A 61 4.77 -2.98 -3.50
N VAL A 62 3.55 -2.45 -3.63
CA VAL A 62 3.36 -1.12 -4.22
C VAL A 62 3.96 -0.06 -3.30
N ARG A 63 3.64 -0.10 -1.99
CA ARG A 63 4.24 0.81 -0.99
C ARG A 63 5.77 0.71 -0.97
N HIS A 64 6.31 -0.50 -1.08
CA HIS A 64 7.75 -0.72 -1.25
C HIS A 64 8.31 0.08 -2.43
N TRP A 65 7.74 -0.06 -3.64
CA TRP A 65 8.25 0.65 -4.81
C TRP A 65 8.08 2.16 -4.74
N VAL A 66 7.01 2.66 -4.11
CA VAL A 66 6.83 4.09 -3.85
C VAL A 66 7.99 4.62 -3.01
N LEU A 67 8.26 3.98 -1.86
CA LEU A 67 9.34 4.38 -0.96
C LEU A 67 10.72 4.17 -1.58
N GLU A 68 10.94 3.03 -2.24
CA GLU A 68 12.24 2.68 -2.83
C GLU A 68 12.69 3.68 -3.90
N GLN A 69 11.74 4.24 -4.65
CA GLN A 69 11.98 5.28 -5.66
C GLN A 69 11.95 6.72 -5.09
N GLY A 70 11.99 6.89 -3.77
CA GLY A 70 12.02 8.21 -3.12
C GLY A 70 10.75 9.04 -3.29
N LYS A 71 9.63 8.40 -3.62
CA LYS A 71 8.32 9.06 -3.79
C LYS A 71 7.63 9.21 -2.45
N SER A 72 6.69 10.16 -2.36
CA SER A 72 5.88 10.33 -1.15
C SER A 72 4.72 9.34 -1.16
N LEU A 73 4.69 8.47 -0.14
CA LEU A 73 3.60 7.53 0.09
C LEU A 73 2.53 8.21 0.93
N LEU A 74 1.32 8.33 0.40
CA LEU A 74 0.12 8.71 1.15
C LEU A 74 -0.67 7.44 1.50
N ALA A 75 -1.05 7.23 2.76
CA ALA A 75 -1.97 6.13 3.10
C ALA A 75 -2.99 6.52 4.18
N PRO A 76 -4.17 5.88 4.18
CA PRO A 76 -5.17 6.10 5.22
C PRO A 76 -4.65 5.74 6.61
N GLN A 77 -5.04 6.53 7.62
CA GLN A 77 -4.72 6.21 9.00
C GLN A 77 -5.60 5.07 9.54
N PRO A 78 -5.06 4.18 10.40
CA PRO A 78 -5.85 3.13 11.02
C PRO A 78 -6.99 3.72 11.86
N ARG A 79 -8.22 3.25 11.60
CA ARG A 79 -9.42 3.55 12.42
C ARG A 79 -9.77 5.05 12.54
N LEU A 80 -9.20 5.93 11.72
CA LEU A 80 -9.52 7.36 11.64
C LEU A 80 -9.43 8.11 12.99
N ARG A 81 -8.57 7.68 13.92
CA ARG A 81 -8.50 8.26 15.28
C ARG A 81 -7.64 9.52 15.37
N THR A 82 -6.70 9.70 14.44
CA THR A 82 -5.64 10.71 14.50
C THR A 82 -5.50 11.49 13.18
N GLY A 83 -6.58 11.51 12.39
CA GLY A 83 -6.64 12.11 11.05
C GLY A 83 -7.07 11.11 9.98
N PHE A 84 -7.15 11.57 8.73
CA PHE A 84 -7.56 10.75 7.59
C PHE A 84 -6.39 10.06 6.90
N PHE A 85 -5.29 10.77 6.71
CA PHE A 85 -4.11 10.29 5.99
C PHE A 85 -2.83 10.61 6.74
N SER A 86 -1.80 9.85 6.43
CA SER A 86 -0.41 10.18 6.76
C SER A 86 0.43 10.09 5.50
N THR A 87 1.56 10.79 5.49
CA THR A 87 2.62 10.65 4.48
C THR A 87 3.83 9.94 5.05
N LEU A 88 4.58 9.24 4.20
CA LEU A 88 5.89 8.69 4.52
C LEU A 88 6.83 8.79 3.32
N ARG A 89 8.09 9.13 3.56
CA ARG A 89 9.20 9.10 2.61
C ARG A 89 10.31 8.17 3.12
N LYS A 90 11.21 7.76 2.23
CA LYS A 90 12.28 6.81 2.54
C LYS A 90 13.22 7.35 3.61
N GLU A 91 13.51 8.65 3.58
CA GLU A 91 14.44 9.34 4.46
C GLU A 91 13.90 9.47 5.90
N GLU A 92 12.60 9.29 6.09
CA GLU A 92 11.93 9.36 7.39
C GLU A 92 11.89 7.99 8.10
N ILE A 93 12.31 6.91 7.41
CA ILE A 93 12.35 5.56 7.96
C ILE A 93 13.62 5.41 8.81
N PRO A 94 13.53 5.04 10.10
CA PRO A 94 14.70 4.84 10.93
C PRO A 94 15.62 3.75 10.37
N GLU A 95 16.94 3.95 10.48
CA GLU A 95 17.92 2.92 10.16
C GLU A 95 17.70 1.67 11.03
N GLY A 96 17.94 0.50 10.46
CA GLY A 96 17.79 -0.78 11.15
C GLY A 96 17.37 -1.91 10.22
N GLU A 97 17.82 -3.12 10.56
CA GLU A 97 17.50 -4.31 9.79
C GLU A 97 15.98 -4.52 9.73
N GLY A 98 15.44 -4.67 8.51
CA GLY A 98 14.02 -4.91 8.28
C GLY A 98 13.09 -3.69 8.42
N ASN A 99 13.58 -2.53 8.87
CA ASN A 99 12.74 -1.33 9.03
C ASN A 99 12.09 -0.92 7.72
N PHE A 100 12.84 -0.92 6.62
CA PHE A 100 12.29 -0.59 5.31
C PHE A 100 11.07 -1.46 4.93
N MET A 101 11.17 -2.77 5.12
CA MET A 101 10.06 -3.69 4.87
C MET A 101 8.91 -3.54 5.86
N LYS A 102 9.20 -3.16 7.11
CA LYS A 102 8.20 -2.84 8.12
C LYS A 102 7.42 -1.58 7.75
N ALA A 103 8.08 -0.53 7.23
CA ALA A 103 7.44 0.71 6.76
C ALA A 103 6.38 0.45 5.68
N CYS A 104 6.60 -0.58 4.87
CA CYS A 104 5.65 -1.03 3.84
C CYS A 104 4.41 -1.75 4.41
N THR A 105 4.34 -2.02 5.71
CA THR A 105 3.17 -2.65 6.36
C THR A 105 2.25 -1.59 6.97
N SER A 106 1.00 -1.96 7.22
CA SER A 106 0.05 -1.10 7.95
C SER A 106 0.57 -0.68 9.32
N ALA A 107 1.26 -1.58 10.05
CA ALA A 107 1.80 -1.31 11.37
C ALA A 107 2.99 -0.34 11.33
N GLY A 108 3.94 -0.55 10.41
CA GLY A 108 5.08 0.36 10.27
C GLY A 108 4.67 1.73 9.75
N PHE A 109 3.74 1.77 8.79
CA PHE A 109 3.18 3.04 8.32
C PHE A 109 2.44 3.79 9.42
N ALA A 110 1.69 3.11 10.27
CA ALA A 110 1.05 3.72 11.44
C ALA A 110 2.06 4.22 12.49
N GLN A 111 3.25 3.61 12.55
CA GLN A 111 4.29 3.97 13.50
C GLN A 111 5.12 5.18 13.02
N TRP A 112 5.41 5.27 11.73
CA TRP A 112 6.37 6.25 11.19
C TRP A 112 5.75 7.26 10.23
N GLY A 113 4.54 7.01 9.73
CA GLY A 113 3.83 7.96 8.88
C GLY A 113 3.46 9.22 9.63
N VAL A 114 3.69 10.37 9.02
CA VAL A 114 3.38 11.69 9.57
C VAL A 114 1.94 12.06 9.18
N PRO A 115 1.02 12.25 10.15
CA PRO A 115 -0.34 12.71 9.88
C PRO A 115 -0.38 14.00 9.07
N ILE A 116 -1.32 14.09 8.15
CA ILE A 116 -1.64 15.35 7.46
C ILE A 116 -3.02 15.86 7.88
N ASP A 117 -3.14 17.17 7.97
CA ASP A 117 -4.39 17.87 8.28
C ASP A 117 -5.22 18.13 7.00
N LEU A 118 -6.48 18.51 7.17
CA LEU A 118 -7.46 18.71 6.09
C LEU A 118 -7.18 19.93 5.21
N ASP A 119 -6.47 20.93 5.73
CA ASP A 119 -6.10 22.16 5.05
C ASP A 119 -4.81 22.04 4.22
N VAL A 120 -4.11 20.91 4.33
CA VAL A 120 -2.90 20.64 3.56
C VAL A 120 -3.20 20.63 2.06
N GLN A 121 -2.50 21.48 1.31
CA GLN A 121 -2.53 21.49 -0.15
C GLN A 121 -1.59 20.39 -0.66
N LEU A 122 -2.17 19.22 -0.96
CA LEU A 122 -1.44 18.07 -1.51
C LEU A 122 -2.04 17.63 -2.84
N ASN A 123 -1.24 17.62 -3.90
CA ASN A 123 -1.60 17.02 -5.18
C ASN A 123 -1.21 15.54 -5.17
N VAL A 124 -2.21 14.65 -5.29
CA VAL A 124 -2.00 13.20 -5.42
C VAL A 124 -1.98 12.84 -6.90
N ASP A 125 -0.85 12.32 -7.37
CA ASP A 125 -0.67 11.98 -8.79
C ASP A 125 -1.37 10.66 -9.15
N ILE A 126 -1.33 9.68 -8.24
CA ILE A 126 -1.92 8.35 -8.45
C ILE A 126 -2.60 7.83 -7.18
N ILE A 127 -3.74 7.16 -7.37
CA ILE A 127 -4.49 6.44 -6.32
C ILE A 127 -4.47 4.94 -6.63
N VAL A 128 -4.02 4.15 -5.66
CA VAL A 128 -4.00 2.68 -5.67
C VAL A 128 -4.88 2.12 -4.53
#